data_AF-A0A812UCX2-F1
#
_entry.id   AF-A0A812UCX2-F1
#
_cell.length_a   1.000
_cell.length_b   1.000
_cell.length_c   1.000
_cell.angle_alpha   90.00
_cell.angle_beta   90.00
_cell.angle_gamma   90.00
#
_symmetry.space_group_name_H-M   'P 1'
#
loop_
_entity.id
_entity.type
_entity.pdbx_description
1 polymer ?
#
loop_
_entity_poly.entity_id
_entity_poly.type
_entity_poly.pdbx_seq_one_letter_code
_entity_poly.pdbx_strand_id
1 'polypeptide(L)'
;MAVRGFEAREKSVLTLIYPRRPQQRLVLLGLKKRGFGQGKLNGFGGKLEPGECLEDSAIRELQEECGLTADRDGLNWRGSLTYLYDTKPKAMEVNVFDLNMWKGEPEETEEMKPAWYGHEDIPLDKMWADDAYWLLQYLDEQMATPFVGRFRFKGHEGPDSWEVLEHSVAPLVPASVPRFGQSEPGAALLVSTVSFVDAPNARPLESFIRYHLRKGFARVMIFVDDPSDTATLDVVRRFPTSRVLYRVRGEDLLQAQRQHCASFKKLAGFIDKEVSARQLIDFEFASTLAPSLACRWILCLDSDELFYTSEDSIVPHFQMLESQDIHQMSYLNHEGVPEQPETQDYFATVSLFKQHQFAVPLTAKARSGLRFWMDRSKHGQYFLFYDNGKSACRTGFGATPSSQHLWQLPAGHKSCTALADPRRMDVEGFRECRDPCILHFPVCGVNWLHAKYKTLGAFPDKWLGNMPLNESFHKDAREAHLSHGDALSALFTEQVLLDSAQAAAQIACGTCVRLTEHVTVLDSVPAATTMPDSTANPALINSAVAQGDTLVGVERGWILSKAMGYLSPELQ
;
A
#
# COMPACT_ATOMS: atom_id res chain seq x y z
N MET A 1 -4.80 29.35 -9.85
CA MET A 1 -4.55 28.89 -11.23
C MET A 1 -3.82 27.57 -11.14
N ALA A 2 -4.51 26.46 -11.40
CA ALA A 2 -3.90 25.13 -11.42
C ALA A 2 -3.03 25.01 -12.68
N VAL A 3 -1.74 24.69 -12.50
CA VAL A 3 -0.85 24.32 -13.61
C VAL A 3 -1.44 23.07 -14.25
N ARG A 4 -1.82 23.16 -15.53
CA ARG A 4 -2.37 22.03 -16.30
C ARG A 4 -1.29 20.95 -16.36
N GLY A 5 -1.61 19.82 -15.73
CA GLY A 5 -0.70 18.71 -15.50
C GLY A 5 -0.24 18.04 -16.78
N PHE A 6 1.07 17.83 -16.86
CA PHE A 6 1.66 16.85 -17.73
C PHE A 6 1.30 15.45 -17.19
N GLU A 7 0.33 14.78 -17.81
CA GLU A 7 0.00 13.39 -17.48
C GLU A 7 0.86 12.44 -18.31
N ALA A 8 1.83 11.78 -17.65
CA ALA A 8 2.56 10.68 -18.26
C ALA A 8 1.59 9.52 -18.54
N ARG A 9 1.46 9.13 -19.82
CA ARG A 9 0.53 8.07 -20.25
C ARG A 9 1.12 6.68 -20.08
N GLU A 10 2.44 6.60 -20.02
CA GLU A 10 3.20 5.36 -19.90
C GLU A 10 4.39 5.57 -18.95
N LYS A 11 4.80 4.51 -18.26
CA LYS A 11 5.91 4.53 -17.32
C LYS A 11 6.88 3.39 -17.64
N SER A 12 8.15 3.70 -17.82
CA SER A 12 9.22 2.69 -17.89
C SER A 12 9.92 2.60 -16.55
N VAL A 13 10.20 1.37 -16.12
CA VAL A 13 11.00 1.09 -14.93
C VAL A 13 12.40 0.68 -15.36
N LEU A 14 13.40 1.27 -14.71
CA LEU A 14 14.81 1.08 -14.99
C LEU A 14 15.56 0.85 -13.68
N THR A 15 16.77 0.32 -13.81
CA THR A 15 17.74 0.15 -12.74
C THR A 15 18.98 0.98 -13.02
N LEU A 16 19.68 1.39 -11.96
CA LEU A 16 20.95 2.07 -12.03
C LEU A 16 21.81 1.67 -10.84
N ILE A 17 22.92 0.97 -11.08
CA ILE A 17 23.78 0.41 -10.05
C ILE A 17 25.15 1.10 -10.06
N TYR A 18 25.65 1.42 -8.86
CA TYR A 18 26.95 2.02 -8.64
C TYR A 18 27.85 1.09 -7.83
N PRO A 19 28.82 0.40 -8.47
CA PRO A 19 29.89 -0.29 -7.76
C PRO A 19 30.80 0.71 -7.04
N ARG A 20 31.04 0.48 -5.75
CA ARG A 20 31.78 1.41 -4.87
C ARG A 20 32.88 0.72 -4.09
N ARG A 21 33.94 1.48 -3.80
CA ARG A 21 34.96 1.16 -2.78
C ARG A 21 34.87 2.22 -1.68
N PRO A 22 33.96 2.07 -0.69
CA PRO A 22 33.68 3.12 0.28
C PRO A 22 34.91 3.61 1.04
N GLN A 23 35.81 2.69 1.43
CA GLN A 23 37.04 3.03 2.17
C GLN A 23 38.01 3.89 1.35
N GLN A 24 37.94 3.82 0.02
CA GLN A 24 38.79 4.59 -0.90
C GLN A 24 38.07 5.81 -1.46
N ARG A 25 36.78 6.03 -1.11
CA ARG A 25 35.91 7.05 -1.73
C ARG A 25 35.95 6.99 -3.26
N LEU A 26 35.90 5.77 -3.81
CA LEU A 26 35.85 5.53 -5.25
C LEU A 26 34.50 4.98 -5.67
N VAL A 27 34.03 5.43 -6.83
CA VAL A 27 32.87 4.89 -7.54
C VAL A 27 33.26 4.51 -8.95
N LEU A 28 32.71 3.40 -9.45
CA LEU A 28 32.88 2.99 -10.84
C LEU A 28 31.79 3.65 -11.69
N LEU A 29 32.21 4.39 -12.73
CA LEU A 29 31.31 4.99 -13.70
C LEU A 29 31.67 4.50 -15.12
N GLY A 30 30.69 4.48 -16.00
CA GLY A 30 30.85 4.09 -17.40
C GLY A 30 30.59 5.25 -18.35
N LEU A 31 31.49 5.48 -19.32
CA LEU A 31 31.23 6.37 -20.45
C LEU A 31 30.40 5.63 -21.48
N LYS A 32 29.16 6.09 -21.72
CA LYS A 32 28.23 5.42 -22.64
C LYS A 32 28.64 5.64 -24.09
N LYS A 33 28.93 4.56 -24.81
CA LYS A 33 29.49 4.58 -26.18
C LYS A 33 28.41 4.59 -27.25
N ARG A 34 27.22 4.03 -26.97
CA ARG A 34 26.07 3.98 -27.88
C ARG A 34 24.73 4.07 -27.13
N GLY A 35 23.67 4.40 -27.87
CA GLY A 35 22.30 4.43 -27.35
C GLY A 35 21.96 5.69 -26.56
N PHE A 36 20.89 5.61 -25.76
CA PHE A 36 20.41 6.73 -24.95
C PHE A 36 21.46 7.16 -23.92
N GLY A 37 21.81 8.44 -23.89
CA GLY A 37 22.86 8.97 -23.02
C GLY A 37 24.29 8.83 -23.58
N GLN A 38 24.45 8.50 -24.87
CA GLN A 38 25.76 8.43 -25.52
C GLN A 38 26.59 9.70 -25.25
N GLY A 39 27.85 9.49 -24.88
CA GLY A 39 28.80 10.55 -24.55
C GLY A 39 28.74 11.04 -23.10
N LYS A 40 27.77 10.58 -22.30
CA LYS A 40 27.68 10.87 -20.87
C LYS A 40 28.29 9.75 -20.02
N LEU A 41 28.84 10.14 -18.88
CA LEU A 41 29.23 9.24 -17.79
C LEU A 41 28.02 8.93 -16.91
N ASN A 42 27.87 7.68 -16.49
CA ASN A 42 26.80 7.27 -15.58
C ASN A 42 27.19 6.02 -14.75
N GLY A 43 26.31 5.61 -13.83
CA GLY A 43 26.30 4.22 -13.34
C GLY A 43 25.86 3.25 -14.43
N PHE A 44 25.78 1.97 -14.09
CA PHE A 44 25.41 0.90 -15.03
C PHE A 44 23.93 0.57 -14.89
N GLY A 45 23.22 0.32 -15.98
CA GLY A 45 21.79 0.06 -15.87
C GLY A 45 20.99 0.27 -17.14
N GLY A 46 19.75 -0.24 -17.09
CA GLY A 46 18.85 -0.21 -18.22
C GLY A 46 17.42 -0.56 -17.82
N LYS A 47 16.64 -1.05 -18.77
CA LYS A 47 15.20 -1.26 -18.58
C LYS A 47 14.96 -2.60 -17.89
N LEU A 48 13.96 -2.62 -17.02
CA LEU A 48 13.42 -3.86 -16.47
C LEU A 48 12.77 -4.66 -17.60
N GLU A 49 13.17 -5.92 -17.77
CA GLU A 49 12.60 -6.81 -18.78
C GLU A 49 11.40 -7.61 -18.23
N PRO A 50 10.49 -8.12 -19.10
CA PRO A 50 9.37 -8.94 -18.66
C PRO A 50 9.82 -10.17 -17.87
N GLY A 51 9.20 -10.41 -16.71
CA GLY A 51 9.51 -11.57 -15.87
C GLY A 51 10.64 -11.37 -14.85
N GLU A 52 11.39 -10.28 -14.97
CA GLU A 52 12.56 -9.95 -14.15
C GLU A 52 12.17 -9.10 -12.91
N CYS A 53 12.88 -9.24 -11.77
CA CYS A 53 12.79 -8.27 -10.67
C CYS A 53 13.87 -7.19 -10.78
N LEU A 54 13.75 -6.09 -10.03
CA LEU A 54 14.75 -5.01 -10.08
C LEU A 54 16.19 -5.48 -9.83
N GLU A 55 16.40 -6.37 -8.87
CA GLU A 55 17.74 -6.86 -8.54
C GLU A 55 18.33 -7.70 -9.67
N ASP A 56 17.52 -8.53 -10.33
CA ASP A 56 17.96 -9.29 -11.51
C ASP A 56 18.33 -8.36 -12.66
N SER A 57 17.51 -7.34 -12.91
CA SER A 57 17.78 -6.31 -13.92
C SER A 57 19.07 -5.58 -13.66
N ALA A 58 19.29 -5.15 -12.42
CA ALA A 58 20.52 -4.46 -12.06
C ALA A 58 21.76 -5.35 -12.23
N ILE A 59 21.68 -6.65 -11.89
CA ILE A 59 22.79 -7.60 -12.08
C ILE A 59 23.05 -7.89 -13.56
N ARG A 60 22.00 -8.09 -14.35
CA ARG A 60 22.11 -8.32 -15.80
C ARG A 60 22.77 -7.13 -16.49
N GLU A 61 22.28 -5.92 -16.26
CA GLU A 61 22.83 -4.70 -16.86
C GLU A 61 24.27 -4.44 -16.40
N LEU A 62 24.60 -4.72 -15.14
CA LEU A 62 25.97 -4.64 -14.64
C LEU A 62 26.91 -5.59 -15.42
N GLN A 63 26.47 -6.82 -15.64
CA GLN A 63 27.24 -7.82 -16.39
C GLN A 63 27.38 -7.43 -17.87
N GLU A 64 26.30 -6.99 -18.51
CA GLU A 64 26.26 -6.61 -19.92
C GLU A 64 27.10 -5.36 -20.21
N GLU A 65 27.05 -4.36 -19.34
CA GLU A 65 27.73 -3.08 -19.58
C GLU A 65 29.20 -3.08 -19.11
N CYS A 66 29.58 -3.86 -18.08
CA CYS A 66 30.97 -3.82 -17.56
C CYS A 66 31.58 -5.15 -17.13
N GLY A 67 30.90 -6.29 -17.34
CA GLY A 67 31.44 -7.62 -17.08
C GLY A 67 31.44 -8.05 -15.61
N LEU A 68 30.92 -7.23 -14.70
CA LEU A 68 30.85 -7.55 -13.27
C LEU A 68 29.59 -8.37 -12.93
N THR A 69 29.74 -9.38 -12.06
CA THR A 69 28.61 -10.11 -11.47
C THR A 69 28.49 -9.84 -9.97
N ALA A 70 27.27 -9.94 -9.45
CA ALA A 70 27.00 -9.81 -8.02
C ALA A 70 25.89 -10.78 -7.58
N ASP A 71 25.88 -11.12 -6.29
CA ASP A 71 24.78 -11.85 -5.68
C ASP A 71 23.67 -10.87 -5.29
N ARG A 72 22.39 -11.26 -5.41
CA ARG A 72 21.23 -10.39 -5.10
C ARG A 72 21.31 -9.78 -3.71
N ASP A 73 21.74 -10.57 -2.72
CA ASP A 73 21.85 -10.13 -1.33
C ASP A 73 22.93 -9.05 -1.11
N GLY A 74 23.84 -8.87 -2.08
CA GLY A 74 24.83 -7.80 -2.06
C GLY A 74 24.31 -6.45 -2.56
N LEU A 75 23.16 -6.42 -3.26
CA LEU A 75 22.59 -5.19 -3.80
C LEU A 75 21.84 -4.43 -2.71
N ASN A 76 22.20 -3.17 -2.53
CA ASN A 76 21.54 -2.28 -1.59
C ASN A 76 20.70 -1.27 -2.37
N TRP A 77 19.37 -1.37 -2.31
CA TRP A 77 18.51 -0.35 -2.90
C TRP A 77 18.61 0.98 -2.12
N ARG A 78 18.85 2.08 -2.82
CA ARG A 78 19.11 3.40 -2.24
C ARG A 78 18.06 4.44 -2.59
N GLY A 79 17.14 4.17 -3.50
CA GLY A 79 16.07 5.10 -3.81
C GLY A 79 15.51 4.94 -5.20
N SER A 80 14.57 5.82 -5.54
CA SER A 80 14.06 5.91 -6.91
C SER A 80 13.99 7.35 -7.41
N LEU A 81 14.25 7.52 -8.70
CA LEU A 81 14.26 8.79 -9.41
C LEU A 81 13.19 8.76 -10.49
N THR A 82 12.27 9.73 -10.50
CA THR A 82 11.22 9.86 -11.51
C THR A 82 11.54 10.99 -12.47
N TYR A 83 11.74 10.65 -13.74
CA TYR A 83 12.02 11.62 -14.80
C TYR A 83 10.79 11.85 -15.67
N LEU A 84 10.49 13.13 -15.90
CA LEU A 84 9.47 13.61 -16.83
C LEU A 84 10.13 14.50 -17.87
N TYR A 85 9.62 14.45 -19.11
CA TYR A 85 10.20 15.20 -20.22
C TYR A 85 9.10 15.95 -20.97
N ASP A 86 9.22 17.27 -21.12
CA ASP A 86 8.21 18.04 -21.86
C ASP A 86 8.07 17.57 -23.32
N THR A 87 9.13 17.01 -23.90
CA THR A 87 9.14 16.46 -25.25
C THR A 87 8.47 15.09 -25.40
N LYS A 88 8.13 14.39 -24.31
CA LYS A 88 7.64 13.00 -24.38
C LYS A 88 6.73 12.63 -23.21
N PRO A 89 5.45 12.26 -23.44
CA PRO A 89 4.47 11.93 -22.38
C PRO A 89 4.70 10.55 -21.72
N LYS A 90 5.95 10.25 -21.38
CA LYS A 90 6.40 9.00 -20.77
C LYS A 90 7.27 9.32 -19.55
N ALA A 91 6.91 8.74 -18.41
CA ALA A 91 7.73 8.80 -17.21
C ALA A 91 8.79 7.69 -17.21
N MET A 92 9.94 7.97 -16.63
CA MET A 92 10.95 6.95 -16.31
C MET A 92 11.15 6.90 -14.80
N GLU A 93 10.98 5.73 -14.21
CA GLU A 93 11.35 5.47 -12.80
C GLU A 93 12.64 4.67 -12.80
N VAL A 94 13.72 5.28 -12.33
CA VAL A 94 15.04 4.66 -12.19
C VAL A 94 15.25 4.27 -10.74
N ASN A 95 15.50 2.99 -10.47
CA ASN A 95 15.79 2.47 -9.14
C ASN A 95 17.30 2.39 -8.93
N VAL A 96 17.80 3.11 -7.92
CA VAL A 96 19.23 3.24 -7.64
C VAL A 96 19.69 2.15 -6.68
N PHE A 97 20.75 1.44 -7.04
CA PHE A 97 21.40 0.41 -6.23
C PHE A 97 22.86 0.75 -5.95
N ASP A 98 23.31 0.40 -4.76
CA ASP A 98 24.71 0.41 -4.35
C ASP A 98 25.23 -1.04 -4.26
N LEU A 99 26.51 -1.21 -4.59
CA LEU A 99 27.20 -2.48 -4.55
C LEU A 99 28.65 -2.31 -4.10
N ASN A 100 29.04 -3.00 -3.03
CA ASN A 100 30.42 -2.98 -2.51
C ASN A 100 31.15 -4.31 -2.62
N MET A 101 30.47 -5.36 -3.10
CA MET A 101 31.01 -6.70 -3.30
C MET A 101 30.54 -7.25 -4.65
N TRP A 102 31.49 -7.72 -5.46
CA TRP A 102 31.24 -8.28 -6.79
C TRP A 102 32.33 -9.29 -7.16
N LYS A 103 32.14 -9.98 -8.29
CA LYS A 103 33.12 -10.87 -8.92
C LYS A 103 33.46 -10.33 -10.32
N GLY A 104 34.72 -10.52 -10.72
CA GLY A 104 35.26 -10.01 -11.97
C GLY A 104 35.96 -8.65 -11.83
N GLU A 105 36.61 -8.23 -12.90
CA GLU A 105 37.20 -6.89 -13.05
C GLU A 105 36.39 -6.10 -14.08
N PRO A 106 36.24 -4.76 -13.94
CA PRO A 106 35.50 -3.97 -14.92
C PRO A 106 36.19 -4.00 -16.29
N GLU A 107 35.42 -4.35 -17.34
CA GLU A 107 35.91 -4.43 -18.71
C GLU A 107 35.15 -3.47 -19.65
N GLU A 108 35.84 -2.92 -20.65
CA GLU A 108 35.21 -2.13 -21.69
C GLU A 108 34.39 -3.02 -22.62
N THR A 109 33.13 -2.66 -22.82
CA THR A 109 32.19 -3.36 -23.69
C THR A 109 31.91 -2.54 -24.96
N GLU A 110 31.07 -3.08 -25.84
CA GLU A 110 30.54 -2.30 -26.96
C GLU A 110 29.66 -1.12 -26.48
N GLU A 111 29.05 -1.25 -25.30
CA GLU A 111 28.09 -0.28 -24.75
C GLU A 111 28.76 0.77 -23.88
N MET A 112 29.73 0.38 -23.06
CA MET A 112 30.23 1.19 -21.97
C MET A 112 31.74 1.07 -21.78
N LYS A 113 32.39 2.17 -21.44
CA LYS A 113 33.79 2.19 -21.02
C LYS A 113 33.91 2.51 -19.53
N PRO A 114 34.15 1.52 -18.65
CA PRO A 114 34.21 1.74 -17.21
C PRO A 114 35.52 2.41 -16.78
N ALA A 115 35.46 3.26 -15.76
CA ALA A 115 36.61 3.87 -15.10
C ALA A 115 36.28 4.23 -13.65
N TRP A 116 37.28 4.16 -12.77
CA TRP A 116 37.14 4.55 -11.36
C TRP A 116 37.33 6.06 -11.20
N TYR A 117 36.45 6.68 -10.42
CA TYR A 117 36.52 8.10 -10.08
C TYR A 117 36.50 8.28 -8.56
N GLY A 118 37.36 9.16 -8.05
CA GLY A 118 37.25 9.67 -6.69
C GLY A 118 36.04 10.60 -6.58
N HIS A 119 35.36 10.64 -5.43
CA HIS A 119 34.16 11.48 -5.26
C HIS A 119 34.39 12.96 -5.62
N GLU A 120 35.58 13.49 -5.30
CA GLU A 120 35.98 14.88 -5.59
C GLU A 120 36.31 15.13 -7.07
N ASP A 121 36.58 14.06 -7.84
CA ASP A 121 37.05 14.11 -9.23
C ASP A 121 35.96 13.69 -10.23
N ILE A 122 34.72 13.52 -9.77
CA ILE A 122 33.59 13.14 -10.63
C ILE A 122 33.30 14.31 -11.61
N PRO A 123 33.43 14.10 -12.94
CA PRO A 123 33.22 15.15 -13.92
C PRO A 123 31.71 15.33 -14.19
N LEU A 124 31.01 16.02 -13.28
CA LEU A 124 29.56 16.25 -13.37
C LEU A 124 29.13 16.94 -14.68
N ASP A 125 30.02 17.73 -15.29
CA ASP A 125 29.79 18.37 -16.60
C ASP A 125 29.67 17.36 -17.76
N LYS A 126 30.13 16.12 -17.54
CA LYS A 126 30.02 15.00 -18.49
C LYS A 126 28.96 13.98 -18.09
N MET A 127 28.17 14.24 -17.05
CA MET A 127 27.12 13.36 -16.55
C MET A 127 25.71 13.86 -16.92
N TRP A 128 24.65 13.26 -16.40
CA TRP A 128 23.33 13.84 -16.55
C TRP A 128 23.17 15.06 -15.64
N ALA A 129 22.40 16.06 -16.07
CA ALA A 129 22.28 17.32 -15.34
C ALA A 129 21.64 17.15 -13.95
N ASP A 130 20.81 16.10 -13.76
CA ASP A 130 20.23 15.77 -12.45
C ASP A 130 21.27 15.22 -11.46
N ASP A 131 22.34 14.59 -11.93
CA ASP A 131 23.34 13.93 -11.07
C ASP A 131 23.98 14.92 -10.08
N ALA A 132 24.12 16.19 -10.48
CA ALA A 132 24.61 17.27 -9.60
C ALA A 132 23.71 17.52 -8.38
N TYR A 133 22.42 17.15 -8.44
CA TYR A 133 21.46 17.40 -7.36
C TYR A 133 21.39 16.26 -6.34
N TRP A 134 21.81 15.04 -6.67
CA TRP A 134 21.60 13.89 -5.80
C TRP A 134 22.83 12.98 -5.67
N LEU A 135 23.63 12.80 -6.73
CA LEU A 135 24.68 11.78 -6.78
C LEU A 135 25.75 11.99 -5.70
N LEU A 136 26.29 13.20 -5.57
CA LEU A 136 27.31 13.49 -4.56
C LEU A 136 26.76 13.35 -3.14
N GLN A 137 25.54 13.82 -2.88
CA GLN A 137 24.89 13.67 -1.57
C GLN A 137 24.67 12.20 -1.20
N TYR A 138 24.35 11.38 -2.20
CA TYR A 138 24.25 9.93 -2.07
C TYR A 138 25.62 9.27 -1.83
N LEU A 139 26.65 9.63 -2.60
CA LEU A 139 27.99 9.05 -2.50
C LEU A 139 28.68 9.41 -1.19
N ASP A 140 28.52 10.64 -0.71
CA ASP A 140 29.12 11.12 0.54
C ASP A 140 28.35 10.72 1.80
N GLU A 141 27.42 9.77 1.69
CA GLU A 141 26.62 9.26 2.81
C GLU A 141 25.78 10.32 3.53
N GLN A 142 25.66 11.53 2.96
CA GLN A 142 24.75 12.57 3.44
C GLN A 142 23.29 12.09 3.32
N MET A 143 23.01 11.21 2.36
CA MET A 143 21.77 10.41 2.29
C MET A 143 21.99 9.00 2.85
N ALA A 144 21.99 8.88 4.18
CA ALA A 144 22.10 7.58 4.85
C ALA A 144 20.87 6.68 4.64
N THR A 145 19.69 7.29 4.50
CA THR A 145 18.41 6.63 4.21
C THR A 145 18.08 6.69 2.73
N PRO A 146 17.34 5.71 2.19
CA PRO A 146 16.87 5.80 0.81
C PRO A 146 16.08 7.06 0.50
N PHE A 147 16.17 7.51 -0.74
CA PHE A 147 15.61 8.77 -1.20
C PHE A 147 14.61 8.57 -2.35
N VAL A 148 13.82 9.61 -2.59
CA VAL A 148 13.02 9.75 -3.81
C VAL A 148 13.38 11.07 -4.46
N GLY A 149 13.64 11.03 -5.76
CA GLY A 149 13.79 12.22 -6.58
C GLY A 149 12.75 12.31 -7.67
N ARG A 150 12.42 13.53 -8.08
CA ARG A 150 11.70 13.81 -9.32
C ARG A 150 12.36 14.95 -10.05
N PHE A 151 12.51 14.77 -11.35
CA PHE A 151 13.11 15.73 -12.25
C PHE A 151 12.20 15.92 -13.46
N ARG A 152 11.87 17.16 -13.80
CA ARG A 152 11.23 17.52 -15.06
C ARG A 152 12.29 18.17 -15.95
N PHE A 153 12.63 17.49 -17.03
CA PHE A 153 13.57 17.96 -18.04
C PHE A 153 12.83 18.65 -19.18
N LYS A 154 13.49 19.64 -19.79
CA LYS A 154 12.97 20.28 -21.00
C LYS A 154 12.92 19.34 -22.18
N GLY A 155 13.93 18.49 -22.34
CA GLY A 155 13.98 17.50 -23.42
C GLY A 155 14.53 16.15 -22.98
N HIS A 156 14.10 15.10 -23.67
CA HIS A 156 14.60 13.73 -23.47
C HIS A 156 16.01 13.54 -24.05
N GLU A 157 16.35 14.21 -25.16
CA GLU A 157 17.62 14.08 -25.88
C GLU A 157 18.11 15.43 -26.43
N GLY A 158 19.34 15.45 -26.96
CA GLY A 158 19.92 16.63 -27.58
C GLY A 158 20.27 17.75 -26.58
N PRO A 159 20.38 19.00 -27.04
CA PRO A 159 20.73 20.14 -26.18
C PRO A 159 19.78 20.34 -25.00
N ASP A 160 18.48 20.07 -25.18
CA ASP A 160 17.47 20.24 -24.14
C ASP A 160 17.54 19.15 -23.03
N SER A 161 18.31 18.07 -23.24
CA SER A 161 18.55 17.04 -22.21
C SER A 161 19.52 17.48 -21.10
N TRP A 162 20.04 18.69 -21.19
CA TRP A 162 20.91 19.32 -20.19
C TRP A 162 20.16 20.31 -19.30
N GLU A 163 18.88 20.57 -19.56
CA GLU A 163 18.08 21.58 -18.85
C GLU A 163 17.03 20.91 -17.94
N VAL A 164 17.26 21.00 -16.62
CA VAL A 164 16.30 20.62 -15.58
C VAL A 164 15.41 21.82 -15.29
N LEU A 165 14.11 21.67 -15.52
CA LEU A 165 13.10 22.71 -15.30
C LEU A 165 12.60 22.73 -13.85
N GLU A 166 12.39 21.55 -13.28
CA GLU A 166 11.94 21.38 -11.89
C GLU A 166 12.62 20.15 -11.30
N HIS A 167 12.98 20.22 -10.02
CA HIS A 167 13.50 19.08 -9.30
C HIS A 167 13.05 19.04 -7.84
N SER A 168 13.03 17.83 -7.29
CA SER A 168 12.88 17.56 -5.87
C SER A 168 13.68 16.31 -5.55
N VAL A 169 14.41 16.33 -4.43
CA VAL A 169 15.07 15.15 -3.89
C VAL A 169 14.88 15.19 -2.39
N ALA A 170 14.34 14.12 -1.84
CA ALA A 170 14.06 14.03 -0.41
C ALA A 170 14.31 12.60 0.07
N PRO A 171 14.62 12.40 1.36
CA PRO A 171 14.51 11.09 1.99
C PRO A 171 13.13 10.49 1.71
N LEU A 172 13.09 9.20 1.37
CA LEU A 172 11.86 8.47 1.04
C LEU A 172 10.83 8.47 2.17
N VAL A 173 11.31 8.61 3.40
CA VAL A 173 10.52 8.62 4.62
C VAL A 173 11.16 9.56 5.63
N PRO A 174 10.37 10.18 6.53
CA PRO A 174 10.91 11.02 7.60
C PRO A 174 11.96 10.25 8.42
N ALA A 175 12.88 10.97 9.06
CA ALA A 175 13.96 10.39 9.88
C ALA A 175 13.48 9.45 11.00
N SER A 176 12.18 9.47 11.33
CA SER A 176 11.52 8.60 12.30
C SER A 176 11.24 7.18 11.79
N VAL A 177 11.46 6.86 10.51
CA VAL A 177 11.16 5.53 9.96
C VAL A 177 12.35 4.57 10.12
N PRO A 178 12.11 3.30 10.54
CA PRO A 178 13.14 2.28 10.73
C PRO A 178 14.16 2.17 9.61
N ARG A 179 15.44 2.12 9.97
CA ARG A 179 16.51 1.79 9.01
C ARG A 179 16.37 0.32 8.59
N PHE A 180 16.65 0.06 7.33
CA PHE A 180 16.51 -1.29 6.76
C PHE A 180 17.43 -2.30 7.46
N GLY A 181 16.87 -3.44 7.88
CA GLY A 181 17.61 -4.53 8.50
C GLY A 181 17.83 -4.41 10.02
N GLN A 182 17.37 -3.32 10.66
CA GLN A 182 17.39 -3.18 12.12
C GLN A 182 15.97 -3.32 12.69
N SER A 183 15.84 -4.05 13.79
CA SER A 183 14.56 -4.17 14.51
C SER A 183 14.30 -2.91 15.32
N GLU A 184 13.77 -1.90 14.64
CA GLU A 184 13.43 -0.63 15.27
C GLU A 184 12.00 -0.65 15.84
N PRO A 185 11.76 0.03 16.98
CA PRO A 185 10.42 0.22 17.53
C PRO A 185 9.43 0.76 16.49
N GLY A 186 8.26 0.16 16.39
CA GLY A 186 7.21 0.56 15.45
C GLY A 186 7.36 0.06 14.01
N ALA A 187 8.38 -0.75 13.69
CA ALA A 187 8.52 -1.37 12.38
C ALA A 187 7.37 -2.36 12.09
N ALA A 188 6.56 -2.07 11.07
CA ALA A 188 5.39 -2.86 10.70
C ALA A 188 5.55 -3.57 9.34
N LEU A 189 5.12 -4.84 9.31
CA LEU A 189 4.91 -5.64 8.11
C LEU A 189 3.45 -5.52 7.68
N LEU A 190 3.22 -5.09 6.45
CA LEU A 190 1.90 -5.20 5.81
C LEU A 190 1.80 -6.52 5.04
N VAL A 191 0.67 -7.20 5.14
CA VAL A 191 0.40 -8.45 4.42
C VAL A 191 -0.90 -8.36 3.66
N SER A 192 -0.92 -8.82 2.41
CA SER A 192 -2.14 -8.93 1.62
C SER A 192 -2.09 -10.14 0.68
N THR A 193 -3.21 -10.84 0.55
CA THR A 193 -3.43 -11.86 -0.48
C THR A 193 -4.24 -11.22 -1.60
N VAL A 194 -3.73 -11.29 -2.83
CA VAL A 194 -4.23 -10.47 -3.94
C VAL A 194 -4.50 -11.32 -5.18
N SER A 195 -5.47 -10.88 -5.96
CA SER A 195 -5.76 -11.38 -7.30
C SER A 195 -6.32 -10.24 -8.15
N PHE A 196 -5.64 -9.95 -9.26
CA PHE A 196 -5.94 -8.93 -10.25
C PHE A 196 -5.99 -9.53 -11.66
N VAL A 197 -6.26 -10.84 -11.79
CA VAL A 197 -6.34 -11.57 -13.08
C VAL A 197 -7.24 -10.86 -14.11
N ASP A 198 -8.35 -10.28 -13.64
CA ASP A 198 -9.33 -9.57 -14.48
C ASP A 198 -9.13 -8.05 -14.53
N ALA A 199 -8.07 -7.52 -13.91
CA ALA A 199 -7.82 -6.09 -13.80
C ALA A 199 -6.57 -5.68 -14.59
N PRO A 200 -6.72 -5.01 -15.75
CA PRO A 200 -5.58 -4.66 -16.59
C PRO A 200 -4.59 -3.76 -15.83
N ASN A 201 -3.32 -4.18 -15.82
CA ASN A 201 -2.17 -3.50 -15.19
C ASN A 201 -2.16 -3.43 -13.66
N ALA A 202 -3.15 -3.98 -12.95
CA ALA A 202 -3.22 -4.00 -11.48
C ALA A 202 -2.85 -2.64 -10.82
N ARG A 203 -3.26 -1.51 -11.41
CA ARG A 203 -2.89 -0.16 -10.92
C ARG A 203 -3.20 0.08 -9.43
N PRO A 204 -4.37 -0.36 -8.90
CA PRO A 204 -4.63 -0.22 -7.47
C PRO A 204 -3.60 -0.94 -6.59
N LEU A 205 -3.04 -2.07 -7.03
CA LEU A 205 -1.98 -2.76 -6.29
C LEU A 205 -0.69 -1.93 -6.23
N GLU A 206 -0.32 -1.27 -7.33
CA GLU A 206 0.85 -0.38 -7.33
C GLU A 206 0.66 0.76 -6.31
N SER A 207 -0.53 1.37 -6.29
CA SER A 207 -0.90 2.42 -5.33
C SER A 207 -0.97 1.92 -3.90
N PHE A 208 -1.55 0.73 -3.66
CA PHE A 208 -1.54 0.07 -2.36
C PHE A 208 -0.11 -0.06 -1.83
N ILE A 209 0.82 -0.61 -2.61
CA ILE A 209 2.20 -0.80 -2.19
C ILE A 209 2.88 0.56 -1.95
N ARG A 210 2.79 1.50 -2.90
CA ARG A 210 3.44 2.82 -2.79
C ARG A 210 2.96 3.61 -1.60
N TYR A 211 1.65 3.67 -1.38
CA TYR A 211 1.06 4.39 -0.26
C TYR A 211 1.59 3.87 1.07
N HIS A 212 1.54 2.56 1.29
CA HIS A 212 1.96 1.97 2.56
C HIS A 212 3.48 2.11 2.79
N LEU A 213 4.30 1.96 1.75
CA LEU A 213 5.74 2.22 1.85
C LEU A 213 6.05 3.69 2.19
N ARG A 214 5.27 4.65 1.64
CA ARG A 214 5.40 6.09 1.96
C ARG A 214 4.93 6.42 3.38
N LYS A 215 3.88 5.76 3.87
CA LYS A 215 3.38 5.89 5.26
C LYS A 215 4.27 5.20 6.30
N GLY A 216 5.37 4.57 5.88
CA GLY A 216 6.39 4.05 6.78
C GLY A 216 6.25 2.58 7.16
N PHE A 217 5.46 1.79 6.41
CA PHE A 217 5.57 0.34 6.51
C PHE A 217 6.98 -0.09 6.09
N ALA A 218 7.65 -0.86 6.96
CA ALA A 218 9.02 -1.29 6.76
C ALA A 218 9.12 -2.29 5.60
N ARG A 219 8.11 -3.17 5.52
CA ARG A 219 7.98 -4.23 4.53
C ARG A 219 6.52 -4.39 4.11
N VAL A 220 6.30 -4.76 2.86
CA VAL A 220 5.01 -5.25 2.35
C VAL A 220 5.22 -6.66 1.84
N MET A 221 4.36 -7.60 2.21
CA MET A 221 4.36 -8.97 1.73
C MET A 221 3.07 -9.27 0.97
N ILE A 222 3.22 -9.63 -0.30
CA ILE A 222 2.11 -9.91 -1.21
C ILE A 222 2.04 -11.41 -1.51
N PHE A 223 0.90 -12.03 -1.24
CA PHE A 223 0.60 -13.38 -1.70
C PHE A 223 -0.21 -13.28 -2.99
N VAL A 224 0.37 -13.74 -4.10
CA VAL A 224 -0.29 -13.80 -5.40
C VAL A 224 -1.12 -15.07 -5.45
N ASP A 225 -2.44 -14.95 -5.43
CA ASP A 225 -3.34 -16.09 -5.24
C ASP A 225 -3.44 -16.98 -6.48
N ASP A 226 -3.25 -16.40 -7.68
CA ASP A 226 -3.25 -17.10 -8.95
C ASP A 226 -1.89 -16.93 -9.67
N PRO A 227 -1.15 -18.02 -9.96
CA PRO A 227 0.13 -17.92 -10.66
C PRO A 227 0.05 -17.38 -12.09
N SER A 228 -1.14 -17.37 -12.71
CA SER A 228 -1.39 -16.78 -14.02
C SER A 228 -1.62 -15.27 -13.98
N ASP A 229 -1.67 -14.66 -12.78
CA ASP A 229 -1.83 -13.22 -12.59
C ASP A 229 -0.54 -12.45 -12.93
N THR A 230 -0.29 -12.31 -14.23
CA THR A 230 0.88 -11.59 -14.75
C THR A 230 0.85 -10.11 -14.38
N ALA A 231 -0.33 -9.49 -14.25
CA ALA A 231 -0.46 -8.09 -13.88
C ALA A 231 0.04 -7.84 -12.45
N THR A 232 -0.35 -8.68 -11.49
CA THR A 232 0.18 -8.62 -10.12
C THR A 232 1.68 -8.86 -10.09
N LEU A 233 2.16 -9.90 -10.80
CA LEU A 233 3.58 -10.24 -10.84
C LEU A 233 4.43 -9.10 -11.41
N ASP A 234 3.97 -8.46 -12.47
CA ASP A 234 4.63 -7.30 -13.07
C ASP A 234 4.67 -6.10 -12.13
N VAL A 235 3.64 -5.89 -11.31
CA VAL A 235 3.63 -4.81 -10.31
C VAL A 235 4.62 -5.08 -9.19
N VAL A 236 4.57 -6.25 -8.54
CA VAL A 236 5.45 -6.55 -7.38
C VAL A 236 6.93 -6.56 -7.75
N ARG A 237 7.27 -6.97 -8.98
CA ARG A 237 8.65 -6.99 -9.51
C ARG A 237 9.26 -5.60 -9.73
N ARG A 238 8.44 -4.55 -9.82
CA ARG A 238 8.89 -3.15 -9.97
C ARG A 238 9.31 -2.51 -8.65
N PHE A 239 9.23 -3.25 -7.55
CA PHE A 239 9.68 -2.81 -6.24
C PHE A 239 10.89 -3.62 -5.78
N PRO A 240 11.79 -3.03 -4.98
CA PRO A 240 12.94 -3.75 -4.46
C PRO A 240 12.47 -4.83 -3.49
N THR A 241 13.03 -6.03 -3.60
CA THR A 241 12.74 -7.19 -2.74
C THR A 241 13.05 -6.93 -1.27
N SER A 242 13.99 -6.01 -1.02
CA SER A 242 14.27 -5.49 0.31
C SER A 242 13.09 -4.71 0.91
N ARG A 243 12.07 -4.30 0.16
CA ARG A 243 10.87 -3.59 0.67
C ARG A 243 9.59 -4.38 0.44
N VAL A 244 9.50 -5.05 -0.71
CA VAL A 244 8.31 -5.77 -1.13
C VAL A 244 8.68 -7.23 -1.38
N LEU A 245 8.17 -8.10 -0.52
CA LEU A 245 8.30 -9.53 -0.69
C LEU A 245 7.04 -10.06 -1.37
N TYR A 246 7.18 -11.10 -2.18
CA TYR A 246 6.00 -11.80 -2.67
C TYR A 246 6.17 -13.32 -2.62
N ARG A 247 5.03 -14.01 -2.58
CA ARG A 247 4.92 -15.46 -2.73
C ARG A 247 3.80 -15.75 -3.71
N VAL A 248 4.03 -16.68 -4.62
CA VAL A 248 3.02 -17.11 -5.59
C VAL A 248 2.42 -18.40 -5.09
N ARG A 249 1.09 -18.52 -5.15
CA ARG A 249 0.41 -19.78 -4.82
C ARG A 249 0.92 -20.89 -5.72
N GLY A 250 1.37 -21.98 -5.09
CA GLY A 250 1.95 -23.14 -5.75
C GLY A 250 2.47 -24.13 -4.71
N GLU A 251 3.04 -25.23 -5.17
CA GLU A 251 3.47 -26.32 -4.28
C GLU A 251 4.56 -25.87 -3.30
N ASP A 252 5.50 -25.02 -3.74
CA ASP A 252 6.57 -24.50 -2.88
C ASP A 252 6.01 -23.71 -1.68
N LEU A 253 5.03 -22.83 -1.93
CA LEU A 253 4.37 -22.08 -0.87
C LEU A 253 3.56 -23.01 0.04
N LEU A 254 2.80 -23.95 -0.53
CA LEU A 254 2.01 -24.90 0.25
C LEU A 254 2.91 -25.79 1.12
N GLN A 255 4.07 -26.20 0.64
CA GLN A 255 5.05 -26.96 1.41
C GLN A 255 5.60 -26.13 2.58
N ALA A 256 5.97 -24.87 2.34
CA ALA A 256 6.40 -23.98 3.41
C ALA A 256 5.29 -23.75 4.45
N GLN A 257 4.05 -23.52 3.99
CA GLN A 257 2.90 -23.35 4.88
C GLN A 257 2.58 -24.61 5.69
N ARG A 258 2.68 -25.81 5.08
CA ARG A 258 2.57 -27.10 5.78
C ARG A 258 3.56 -27.25 6.93
N GLN A 259 4.78 -26.74 6.75
CA GLN A 259 5.85 -26.86 7.74
C GLN A 259 5.74 -25.83 8.87
N HIS A 260 5.24 -24.63 8.57
CA HIS A 260 5.33 -23.48 9.48
C HIS A 260 4.00 -23.03 10.08
N CYS A 261 2.85 -23.38 9.49
CA CYS A 261 1.54 -22.89 9.91
C CYS A 261 0.76 -23.99 10.67
N ALA A 262 0.44 -23.74 11.95
CA ALA A 262 -0.34 -24.66 12.76
C ALA A 262 -1.80 -24.78 12.25
N SER A 263 -2.36 -23.70 11.69
CA SER A 263 -3.71 -23.73 11.13
C SER A 263 -3.81 -24.55 9.83
N PHE A 264 -2.69 -24.83 9.16
CA PHE A 264 -2.69 -25.50 7.85
C PHE A 264 -3.45 -26.83 7.88
N LYS A 265 -3.20 -27.67 8.89
CA LYS A 265 -3.84 -29.00 8.98
C LYS A 265 -5.37 -28.88 9.07
N LYS A 266 -5.89 -27.85 9.74
CA LYS A 266 -7.33 -27.61 9.90
C LYS A 266 -7.94 -27.00 8.64
N LEU A 267 -7.20 -26.14 7.95
CA LEU A 267 -7.70 -25.35 6.82
C LEU A 267 -7.40 -25.97 5.44
N ALA A 268 -6.53 -27.00 5.36
CA ALA A 268 -6.09 -27.61 4.11
C ALA A 268 -7.23 -28.02 3.17
N GLY A 269 -8.32 -28.57 3.72
CA GLY A 269 -9.49 -29.00 2.92
C GLY A 269 -10.29 -27.85 2.29
N PHE A 270 -10.01 -26.60 2.67
CA PHE A 270 -10.70 -25.40 2.21
C PHE A 270 -9.82 -24.50 1.33
N ILE A 271 -8.51 -24.74 1.26
CA ILE A 271 -7.55 -23.90 0.51
C ILE A 271 -8.02 -23.66 -0.93
N ASP A 272 -8.47 -24.68 -1.63
CA ASP A 272 -8.87 -24.55 -3.05
C ASP A 272 -10.26 -23.91 -3.24
N LYS A 273 -11.03 -23.73 -2.15
CA LYS A 273 -12.44 -23.35 -2.21
C LYS A 273 -12.72 -21.98 -1.59
N GLU A 274 -11.94 -21.58 -0.59
CA GLU A 274 -12.26 -20.47 0.30
C GLU A 274 -11.07 -19.51 0.38
N VAL A 275 -11.26 -18.30 -0.18
CA VAL A 275 -10.28 -17.20 -0.08
C VAL A 275 -9.90 -16.93 1.37
N SER A 276 -10.89 -17.01 2.28
CA SER A 276 -10.68 -16.78 3.70
C SER A 276 -9.71 -17.77 4.36
N ALA A 277 -9.74 -19.04 3.93
CA ALA A 277 -8.81 -20.05 4.43
C ALA A 277 -7.40 -19.79 3.93
N ARG A 278 -7.25 -19.38 2.66
CA ARG A 278 -5.97 -19.00 2.05
C ARG A 278 -5.35 -17.80 2.76
N GLN A 279 -6.12 -16.72 2.94
CA GLN A 279 -5.70 -15.51 3.66
C GLN A 279 -5.24 -15.82 5.09
N LEU A 280 -5.99 -16.64 5.84
CA LEU A 280 -5.61 -17.02 7.20
C LEU A 280 -4.25 -17.74 7.27
N ILE A 281 -4.01 -18.70 6.39
CA ILE A 281 -2.73 -19.43 6.33
C ILE A 281 -1.61 -18.49 5.87
N ASP A 282 -1.87 -17.63 4.89
CA ASP A 282 -0.90 -16.64 4.42
C ASP A 282 -0.48 -15.68 5.54
N PHE A 283 -1.43 -15.25 6.38
CA PHE A 283 -1.18 -14.36 7.51
C PHE A 283 -0.40 -15.06 8.62
N GLU A 284 -0.74 -16.31 8.93
CA GLU A 284 0.04 -17.11 9.89
C GLU A 284 1.48 -17.30 9.38
N PHE A 285 1.65 -17.64 8.10
CA PHE A 285 2.97 -17.79 7.49
C PHE A 285 3.77 -16.49 7.55
N ALA A 286 3.18 -15.36 7.16
CA ALA A 286 3.85 -14.06 7.25
C ALA A 286 4.23 -13.68 8.69
N SER A 287 3.38 -14.02 9.68
CA SER A 287 3.67 -13.81 11.11
C SER A 287 4.93 -14.56 11.56
N THR A 288 5.15 -15.77 11.03
CA THR A 288 6.37 -16.57 11.32
C THR A 288 7.64 -15.93 10.75
N LEU A 289 7.52 -15.16 9.67
CA LEU A 289 8.64 -14.48 9.01
C LEU A 289 8.90 -13.08 9.56
N ALA A 290 7.89 -12.42 10.14
CA ALA A 290 8.01 -11.03 10.57
C ALA A 290 9.22 -10.74 11.49
N PRO A 291 9.60 -11.62 12.45
CA PRO A 291 10.80 -11.41 13.26
C PRO A 291 12.11 -11.40 12.46
N SER A 292 12.28 -12.28 11.47
CA SER A 292 13.49 -12.32 10.63
C SER A 292 13.54 -11.13 9.66
N LEU A 293 12.39 -10.54 9.35
CA LEU A 293 12.25 -9.30 8.59
C LEU A 293 12.42 -8.05 9.45
N ALA A 294 12.76 -8.20 10.74
CA ALA A 294 12.90 -7.12 11.72
C ALA A 294 11.62 -6.31 11.97
N CYS A 295 10.45 -6.85 11.62
CA CYS A 295 9.15 -6.23 11.83
C CYS A 295 8.55 -6.67 13.18
N ARG A 296 8.21 -5.69 14.02
CA ARG A 296 7.64 -5.86 15.36
C ARG A 296 6.11 -5.88 15.36
N TRP A 297 5.51 -5.34 14.30
CA TRP A 297 4.07 -5.34 14.05
C TRP A 297 3.75 -6.02 12.73
N ILE A 298 2.57 -6.63 12.67
CA ILE A 298 1.99 -7.19 11.47
C ILE A 298 0.56 -6.67 11.33
N LEU A 299 0.20 -6.24 10.12
CA LEU A 299 -1.15 -5.83 9.76
C LEU A 299 -1.53 -6.52 8.46
N CYS A 300 -2.71 -7.13 8.46
CA CYS A 300 -3.24 -7.80 7.29
C CYS A 300 -4.39 -6.99 6.71
N LEU A 301 -4.28 -6.60 5.44
CA LEU A 301 -5.27 -5.81 4.74
C LEU A 301 -5.71 -6.50 3.46
N ASP A 302 -6.96 -6.31 3.09
CA ASP A 302 -7.43 -6.68 1.76
C ASP A 302 -6.86 -5.70 0.72
N SER A 303 -6.74 -6.16 -0.52
CA SER A 303 -6.15 -5.35 -1.61
C SER A 303 -6.95 -4.09 -1.96
N ASP A 304 -8.18 -3.97 -1.44
CA ASP A 304 -9.07 -2.82 -1.54
C ASP A 304 -9.07 -1.96 -0.25
N GLU A 305 -8.02 -2.03 0.58
CA GLU A 305 -7.93 -1.28 1.84
C GLU A 305 -6.63 -0.48 2.00
N LEU A 306 -6.71 0.68 2.67
CA LEU A 306 -5.53 1.42 3.14
C LEU A 306 -5.54 1.56 4.66
N PHE A 307 -4.39 1.38 5.29
CA PHE A 307 -4.16 1.86 6.66
C PHE A 307 -3.89 3.36 6.65
N TYR A 308 -4.93 4.14 6.96
CA TYR A 308 -4.90 5.59 6.89
C TYR A 308 -4.51 6.23 8.20
N THR A 309 -3.69 7.27 8.08
CA THR A 309 -3.44 8.24 9.14
C THR A 309 -3.19 9.61 8.53
N SER A 310 -3.61 10.67 9.20
CA SER A 310 -3.30 12.05 8.80
C SER A 310 -1.83 12.41 9.03
N GLU A 311 -1.16 11.66 9.92
CA GLU A 311 0.27 11.80 10.18
C GLU A 311 1.13 11.36 8.97
N ASP A 312 2.36 11.87 8.90
CA ASP A 312 3.31 11.52 7.84
C ASP A 312 3.74 10.04 7.91
N SER A 313 3.68 9.43 9.10
CA SER A 313 4.14 8.07 9.33
C SER A 313 3.32 7.34 10.39
N ILE A 314 3.16 6.03 10.20
CA ILE A 314 2.56 5.10 11.18
C ILE A 314 3.48 4.79 12.37
N VAL A 315 4.78 5.07 12.25
CA VAL A 315 5.79 4.59 13.21
C VAL A 315 5.56 5.14 14.62
N PRO A 316 5.31 6.46 14.83
CA PRO A 316 5.02 6.99 16.16
C PRO A 316 3.80 6.33 16.82
N HIS A 317 2.79 5.99 16.02
CA HIS A 317 1.60 5.30 16.52
C HIS A 317 1.95 3.89 17.03
N PHE A 318 2.69 3.10 16.27
CA PHE A 318 3.10 1.77 16.73
C PHE A 318 4.09 1.81 17.90
N GLN A 319 4.97 2.81 17.97
CA GLN A 319 5.84 3.05 19.11
C GLN A 319 5.04 3.38 20.38
N MET A 320 3.99 4.20 20.24
CA MET A 320 3.07 4.50 21.33
C MET A 320 2.38 3.24 21.84
N LEU A 321 1.85 2.39 20.94
CA LEU A 321 1.24 1.11 21.33
C LEU A 321 2.23 0.20 22.08
N GLU A 322 3.48 0.11 21.61
CA GLU A 322 4.54 -0.64 22.30
C GLU A 322 4.83 -0.08 23.70
N SER A 323 4.93 1.24 23.84
CA SER A 323 5.19 1.91 25.13
C SER A 323 4.09 1.67 26.17
N GLN A 324 2.87 1.38 25.70
CA GLN A 324 1.70 1.09 26.51
C GLN A 324 1.46 -0.41 26.68
N ASP A 325 2.40 -1.25 26.24
CA ASP A 325 2.35 -2.71 26.38
C ASP A 325 1.12 -3.34 25.67
N ILE A 326 0.70 -2.73 24.57
CA ILE A 326 -0.40 -3.21 23.72
C ILE A 326 0.14 -4.20 22.70
N HIS A 327 -0.57 -5.31 22.55
CA HIS A 327 -0.18 -6.42 21.68
C HIS A 327 -1.09 -6.59 20.48
N GLN A 328 -2.32 -6.06 20.55
CA GLN A 328 -3.24 -5.97 19.42
C GLN A 328 -4.02 -4.67 19.50
N MET A 329 -4.24 -4.02 18.35
CA MET A 329 -5.12 -2.86 18.22
C MET A 329 -6.04 -3.04 17.01
N SER A 330 -7.36 -2.97 17.23
CA SER A 330 -8.36 -2.95 16.18
C SER A 330 -8.78 -1.52 15.83
N TYR A 331 -8.86 -1.21 14.54
CA TYR A 331 -9.15 0.12 14.00
C TYR A 331 -10.52 0.19 13.36
N LEU A 332 -11.16 1.35 13.42
CA LEU A 332 -12.42 1.61 12.69
C LEU A 332 -12.16 1.53 11.18
N ASN A 333 -13.16 1.06 10.43
CA ASN A 333 -13.14 1.17 8.97
C ASN A 333 -14.13 2.23 8.46
N HIS A 334 -13.79 2.88 7.35
CA HIS A 334 -14.62 3.83 6.63
C HIS A 334 -14.82 3.33 5.20
N GLU A 335 -16.06 3.35 4.72
CA GLU A 335 -16.42 2.75 3.42
C GLU A 335 -16.39 3.82 2.32
N GLY A 336 -15.53 3.64 1.31
CA GLY A 336 -15.34 4.53 0.18
C GLY A 336 -16.61 4.68 -0.66
N VAL A 337 -16.85 5.90 -1.11
CA VAL A 337 -18.03 6.28 -1.88
C VAL A 337 -17.57 6.89 -3.21
N PRO A 338 -17.77 6.22 -4.34
CA PRO A 338 -17.45 6.79 -5.63
C PRO A 338 -18.42 7.92 -5.99
N GLU A 339 -17.87 8.98 -6.58
CA GLU A 339 -18.63 10.09 -7.18
C GLU A 339 -18.53 10.09 -8.72
N GLN A 340 -17.84 9.09 -9.27
CA GLN A 340 -17.69 8.86 -10.70
C GLN A 340 -18.00 7.39 -11.01
N PRO A 341 -18.56 7.09 -12.20
CA PRO A 341 -18.98 5.73 -12.52
C PRO A 341 -17.82 4.76 -12.70
N GLU A 342 -16.62 5.26 -13.02
CA GLU A 342 -15.45 4.45 -13.30
C GLU A 342 -14.17 5.08 -12.77
N THR A 343 -13.21 4.24 -12.39
CA THR A 343 -11.85 4.64 -12.03
C THR A 343 -10.85 3.54 -12.39
N GLN A 344 -9.67 3.93 -12.88
CA GLN A 344 -8.57 2.99 -13.08
C GLN A 344 -7.80 2.71 -11.78
N ASP A 345 -7.85 3.63 -10.82
CA ASP A 345 -7.18 3.54 -9.54
C ASP A 345 -8.02 4.22 -8.47
N TYR A 346 -8.77 3.43 -7.71
CA TYR A 346 -9.66 3.95 -6.68
C TYR A 346 -8.92 4.56 -5.49
N PHE A 347 -7.67 4.17 -5.22
CA PHE A 347 -6.88 4.79 -4.16
C PHE A 347 -6.46 6.22 -4.54
N ALA A 348 -6.23 6.49 -5.82
CA ALA A 348 -5.86 7.82 -6.30
C ALA A 348 -7.06 8.73 -6.59
N THR A 349 -8.29 8.20 -6.69
CA THR A 349 -9.45 9.00 -7.12
C THR A 349 -10.56 9.13 -6.08
N VAL A 350 -10.79 8.12 -5.25
CA VAL A 350 -11.88 8.14 -4.27
C VAL A 350 -11.40 8.83 -3.00
N SER A 351 -12.09 9.92 -2.63
CA SER A 351 -11.78 10.73 -1.44
C SER A 351 -12.96 10.86 -0.47
N LEU A 352 -14.16 10.44 -0.87
CA LEU A 352 -15.34 10.46 -0.01
C LEU A 352 -15.50 9.12 0.69
N PHE A 353 -15.75 9.14 2.00
CA PHE A 353 -15.93 7.93 2.79
C PHE A 353 -17.14 8.06 3.72
N LYS A 354 -17.97 7.02 3.80
CA LYS A 354 -18.92 6.84 4.91
C LYS A 354 -18.13 6.56 6.18
N GLN A 355 -18.36 7.36 7.20
CA GLN A 355 -17.71 7.17 8.50
C GLN A 355 -18.24 5.89 9.16
N HIS A 356 -17.40 5.26 9.97
CA HIS A 356 -17.84 4.16 10.81
C HIS A 356 -19.02 4.63 11.68
N GLN A 357 -20.03 3.79 11.92
CA GLN A 357 -21.23 4.17 12.69
C GLN A 357 -20.90 4.72 14.09
N PHE A 358 -19.80 4.28 14.70
CA PHE A 358 -19.31 4.79 16.00
C PHE A 358 -18.61 6.16 15.92
N ALA A 359 -18.23 6.61 14.73
CA ALA A 359 -17.66 7.94 14.51
C ALA A 359 -18.72 8.97 14.07
N VAL A 360 -19.90 8.51 13.62
CA VAL A 360 -21.00 9.37 13.19
C VAL A 360 -21.57 10.17 14.39
N PRO A 361 -21.73 11.50 14.28
CA PRO A 361 -22.30 12.31 15.35
C PRO A 361 -23.73 11.92 15.72
N LEU A 362 -24.07 11.96 17.02
CA LEU A 362 -25.43 11.68 17.50
C LEU A 362 -26.38 12.88 17.33
N THR A 363 -26.60 13.32 16.09
CA THR A 363 -27.48 14.45 15.75
C THR A 363 -28.70 14.02 14.93
N ALA A 364 -29.76 14.83 14.95
CA ALA A 364 -30.93 14.58 14.11
C ALA A 364 -30.59 14.59 12.60
N LYS A 365 -29.66 15.46 12.17
CA LYS A 365 -29.17 15.51 10.79
C LYS A 365 -28.43 14.23 10.41
N ALA A 366 -27.51 13.77 11.26
CA ALA A 366 -26.78 12.52 11.05
C ALA A 366 -27.72 11.31 10.98
N ARG A 367 -28.75 11.27 11.85
CA ARG A 367 -29.79 10.22 11.80
C ARG A 367 -30.53 10.19 10.46
N SER A 368 -30.86 11.35 9.89
CA SER A 368 -31.45 11.43 8.55
C SER A 368 -30.46 10.99 7.46
N GLY A 369 -29.17 11.30 7.60
CA GLY A 369 -28.11 10.80 6.72
C GLY A 369 -27.98 9.28 6.76
N LEU A 370 -28.00 8.68 7.95
CA LEU A 370 -27.96 7.22 8.10
C LEU A 370 -29.17 6.56 7.41
N ARG A 371 -30.37 7.13 7.56
CA ARG A 371 -31.58 6.66 6.87
C ARG A 371 -31.45 6.73 5.37
N PHE A 372 -30.93 7.84 4.83
CA PHE A 372 -30.66 7.96 3.40
C PHE A 372 -29.85 6.78 2.86
N TRP A 373 -28.82 6.33 3.57
CA TRP A 373 -28.03 5.18 3.16
C TRP A 373 -28.76 3.85 3.30
N MET A 374 -29.42 3.63 4.44
CA MET A 374 -30.17 2.40 4.68
C MET A 374 -31.29 2.21 3.63
N ASP A 375 -31.99 3.28 3.26
CA ASP A 375 -33.10 3.27 2.29
C ASP A 375 -32.64 2.99 0.85
N ARG A 376 -31.34 3.18 0.55
CA ARG A 376 -30.77 2.87 -0.78
C ARG A 376 -30.50 1.39 -0.99
N SER A 377 -30.33 0.63 0.09
CA SER A 377 -30.10 -0.81 0.00
C SER A 377 -31.39 -1.58 0.26
N LYS A 378 -31.58 -2.72 -0.41
CA LYS A 378 -32.74 -3.59 -0.19
C LYS A 378 -32.84 -4.10 1.26
N HIS A 379 -31.70 -4.16 1.94
CA HIS A 379 -31.54 -4.80 3.25
C HIS A 379 -31.34 -3.81 4.40
N GLY A 380 -31.53 -2.50 4.17
CA GLY A 380 -31.40 -1.48 5.22
C GLY A 380 -29.97 -1.30 5.76
N GLN A 381 -28.96 -1.56 4.92
CA GLN A 381 -27.55 -1.47 5.22
C GLN A 381 -27.02 -0.04 5.15
N TYR A 382 -26.29 0.37 6.20
CA TYR A 382 -25.49 1.59 6.14
C TYR A 382 -24.16 1.36 5.39
N PHE A 383 -23.37 0.40 5.85
CA PHE A 383 -22.20 -0.13 5.11
C PHE A 383 -22.65 -1.30 4.25
N LEU A 384 -22.24 -1.32 2.99
CA LEU A 384 -22.62 -2.36 2.04
C LEU A 384 -21.83 -3.65 2.29
N PHE A 385 -20.59 -3.50 2.80
CA PHE A 385 -19.72 -4.60 3.21
C PHE A 385 -19.64 -4.64 4.74
N TYR A 386 -18.47 -4.79 5.32
CA TYR A 386 -18.32 -5.06 6.75
C TYR A 386 -17.98 -3.81 7.57
N ASP A 387 -18.24 -3.85 8.88
CA ASP A 387 -18.01 -2.77 9.85
C ASP A 387 -17.19 -3.24 11.08
N ASN A 388 -16.47 -4.36 10.98
CA ASN A 388 -15.72 -4.96 12.09
C ASN A 388 -14.24 -4.54 12.14
N GLY A 389 -13.81 -3.58 11.31
CA GLY A 389 -12.44 -3.07 11.28
C GLY A 389 -11.36 -4.08 10.86
N LYS A 390 -10.10 -3.70 11.02
CA LYS A 390 -8.93 -4.60 10.94
C LYS A 390 -8.05 -4.40 12.17
N SER A 391 -7.24 -5.40 12.50
CA SER A 391 -6.33 -5.31 13.63
C SER A 391 -4.87 -5.48 13.24
N ALA A 392 -4.02 -4.67 13.86
CA ALA A 392 -2.59 -4.89 13.89
C ALA A 392 -2.24 -5.71 15.13
N CYS A 393 -1.30 -6.65 14.99
CA CYS A 393 -0.79 -7.47 16.08
C CYS A 393 0.72 -7.30 16.19
N ARG A 394 1.25 -7.34 17.41
CA ARG A 394 2.68 -7.41 17.65
C ARG A 394 3.17 -8.82 17.27
N THR A 395 4.44 -8.95 16.89
CA THR A 395 5.03 -10.20 16.40
C THR A 395 5.90 -10.86 17.47
N GLY A 396 6.21 -12.16 17.30
CA GLY A 396 7.25 -12.83 18.09
C GLY A 396 6.85 -13.36 19.48
N PHE A 397 5.57 -13.38 19.85
CA PHE A 397 5.10 -13.93 21.14
C PHE A 397 4.04 -15.03 21.01
N GLY A 398 3.82 -15.58 19.82
CA GLY A 398 2.93 -16.73 19.62
C GLY A 398 1.44 -16.39 19.46
N ALA A 399 1.10 -15.17 19.06
CA ALA A 399 -0.26 -14.84 18.61
C ALA A 399 -0.59 -15.58 17.30
N THR A 400 -1.84 -16.04 17.18
CA THR A 400 -2.34 -16.74 15.99
C THR A 400 -3.52 -15.98 15.37
N PRO A 401 -3.66 -15.95 14.04
CA PRO A 401 -4.80 -15.29 13.43
C PRO A 401 -6.08 -16.10 13.71
N SER A 402 -7.10 -15.44 14.24
CA SER A 402 -8.44 -16.03 14.47
C SER A 402 -9.40 -15.78 13.31
N SER A 403 -9.18 -14.66 12.60
CA SER A 403 -9.82 -14.29 11.34
C SER A 403 -8.91 -13.32 10.60
N GLN A 404 -9.34 -12.83 9.45
CA GLN A 404 -8.66 -11.74 8.74
C GLN A 404 -8.70 -10.39 9.48
N HIS A 405 -9.49 -10.29 10.55
CA HIS A 405 -9.74 -9.05 11.28
C HIS A 405 -9.20 -9.08 12.70
N LEU A 406 -8.89 -10.26 13.26
CA LEU A 406 -8.54 -10.43 14.67
C LEU A 406 -7.53 -11.56 14.90
N TRP A 407 -6.73 -11.41 15.95
CA TRP A 407 -5.77 -12.39 16.45
C TRP A 407 -6.20 -12.93 17.81
N GLN A 408 -5.89 -14.19 18.03
CA GLN A 408 -5.91 -14.84 19.32
C GLN A 408 -4.57 -14.61 20.00
N LEU A 409 -4.59 -13.94 21.15
CA LEU A 409 -3.39 -13.65 21.94
C LEU A 409 -3.19 -14.70 23.04
N PRO A 410 -1.95 -15.08 23.37
CA PRO A 410 -1.66 -15.85 24.57
C PRO A 410 -2.07 -15.10 25.85
N ALA A 411 -2.31 -15.83 26.93
CA ALA A 411 -2.69 -15.25 28.21
C ALA A 411 -1.69 -14.17 28.68
N GLY A 412 -2.19 -13.11 29.31
CA GLY A 412 -1.39 -11.99 29.83
C GLY A 412 -1.09 -10.86 28.82
N HIS A 413 -1.51 -10.99 27.56
CA HIS A 413 -1.28 -9.97 26.53
C HIS A 413 -2.51 -9.09 26.32
N LYS A 414 -2.29 -7.79 26.07
CA LYS A 414 -3.35 -6.78 25.99
C LYS A 414 -3.83 -6.57 24.55
N SER A 415 -5.13 -6.72 24.34
CA SER A 415 -5.82 -6.32 23.10
C SER A 415 -6.63 -5.06 23.35
N CYS A 416 -6.55 -4.10 22.45
CA CYS A 416 -7.36 -2.89 22.47
C CYS A 416 -8.15 -2.73 21.17
N THR A 417 -9.22 -1.93 21.22
CA THR A 417 -10.11 -1.73 20.08
C THR A 417 -10.69 -0.32 20.04
N ALA A 418 -10.74 0.26 18.84
CA ALA A 418 -11.49 1.46 18.54
C ALA A 418 -13.00 1.21 18.39
N LEU A 419 -13.40 -0.06 18.30
CA LEU A 419 -14.80 -0.46 18.15
C LEU A 419 -15.48 -0.49 19.51
N ALA A 420 -16.30 0.52 19.78
CA ALA A 420 -17.18 0.52 20.95
C ALA A 420 -18.33 -0.47 20.74
N ASP A 421 -18.15 -1.76 21.08
CA ASP A 421 -19.26 -2.71 21.10
C ASP A 421 -20.04 -2.58 22.42
N PRO A 422 -21.21 -1.89 22.44
CA PRO A 422 -21.96 -1.68 23.67
C PRO A 422 -22.50 -2.98 24.27
N ARG A 423 -22.54 -4.08 23.50
CA ARG A 423 -23.05 -5.39 23.96
C ARG A 423 -22.01 -6.17 24.77
N ARG A 424 -20.72 -5.93 24.53
CA ARG A 424 -19.63 -6.58 25.24
C ARG A 424 -19.25 -5.85 26.53
N MET A 425 -19.63 -4.57 26.66
CA MET A 425 -19.27 -3.70 27.79
C MET A 425 -17.78 -3.77 28.15
N ASP A 426 -16.92 -4.00 27.15
CA ASP A 426 -15.47 -4.08 27.31
C ASP A 426 -14.88 -2.67 27.32
N VAL A 427 -14.97 -2.01 28.47
CA VAL A 427 -14.45 -0.64 28.67
C VAL A 427 -12.93 -0.65 28.80
N GLU A 428 -12.36 -1.74 29.32
CA GLU A 428 -10.91 -1.84 29.55
C GLU A 428 -10.12 -2.01 28.23
N GLY A 429 -10.68 -2.78 27.29
CA GLY A 429 -10.11 -2.93 25.94
C GLY A 429 -10.42 -1.76 25.02
N PHE A 430 -11.42 -0.93 25.32
CA PHE A 430 -11.80 0.19 24.47
C PHE A 430 -10.77 1.32 24.50
N ARG A 431 -10.43 1.83 23.32
CA ARG A 431 -9.62 3.03 23.14
C ARG A 431 -10.25 3.94 22.11
N GLU A 432 -10.50 5.18 22.47
CA GLU A 432 -10.94 6.17 21.48
C GLU A 432 -9.81 6.43 20.47
N CYS A 433 -9.99 5.95 19.25
CA CYS A 433 -9.02 6.05 18.16
C CYS A 433 -9.78 6.24 16.85
N ARG A 434 -9.80 7.49 16.35
CA ARG A 434 -10.39 7.82 15.04
C ARG A 434 -9.34 7.87 13.92
N ASP A 435 -8.09 8.05 14.31
CA ASP A 435 -6.89 8.05 13.46
C ASP A 435 -5.80 7.33 14.27
N PRO A 436 -5.13 6.29 13.74
CA PRO A 436 -5.33 5.68 12.42
C PRO A 436 -6.69 4.98 12.23
N CYS A 437 -7.09 4.78 10.96
CA CYS A 437 -8.28 4.02 10.57
C CYS A 437 -8.05 3.22 9.27
N ILE A 438 -8.99 2.36 8.91
CA ILE A 438 -8.98 1.60 7.65
C ILE A 438 -9.87 2.31 6.65
N LEU A 439 -9.32 2.72 5.52
CA LEU A 439 -10.12 3.15 4.38
C LEU A 439 -10.39 1.94 3.51
N HIS A 440 -11.65 1.53 3.42
CA HIS A 440 -12.08 0.37 2.64
C HIS A 440 -12.71 0.87 1.34
N PHE A 441 -12.30 0.33 0.21
CA PHE A 441 -12.74 0.71 -1.13
C PHE A 441 -13.53 -0.43 -1.79
N PRO A 442 -14.63 -0.92 -1.16
CA PRO A 442 -15.20 -2.20 -1.52
C PRO A 442 -16.04 -2.19 -2.79
N VAL A 443 -16.37 -1.00 -3.34
CA VAL A 443 -16.97 -0.78 -4.65
C VAL A 443 -16.67 0.65 -5.10
N CYS A 444 -15.68 0.84 -5.97
CA CYS A 444 -15.25 2.19 -6.38
C CYS A 444 -15.28 2.44 -7.89
N GLY A 445 -15.79 1.49 -8.67
CA GLY A 445 -16.02 1.64 -10.11
C GLY A 445 -16.84 0.47 -10.66
N VAL A 446 -17.59 0.71 -11.73
CA VAL A 446 -18.47 -0.31 -12.32
C VAL A 446 -17.67 -1.48 -12.91
N ASN A 447 -16.59 -1.23 -13.64
CA ASN A 447 -15.75 -2.31 -14.18
C ASN A 447 -15.06 -3.10 -13.06
N TRP A 448 -14.63 -2.40 -12.01
CA TRP A 448 -14.08 -3.05 -10.82
C TRP A 448 -15.12 -3.98 -10.17
N LEU A 449 -16.39 -3.54 -10.07
CA LEU A 449 -17.46 -4.36 -9.52
C LEU A 449 -17.69 -5.62 -10.36
N HIS A 450 -17.74 -5.47 -11.69
CA HIS A 450 -17.82 -6.61 -12.61
C HIS A 450 -16.65 -7.57 -12.47
N ALA A 451 -15.41 -7.07 -12.40
CA ALA A 451 -14.22 -7.88 -12.20
C ALA A 451 -14.27 -8.65 -10.87
N LYS A 452 -14.62 -7.98 -9.77
CA LYS A 452 -14.76 -8.62 -8.44
C LYS A 452 -15.73 -9.80 -8.47
N TYR A 453 -16.94 -9.62 -9.01
CA TYR A 453 -17.93 -10.69 -9.04
C TYR A 453 -17.66 -11.76 -10.10
N LYS A 454 -16.91 -11.43 -11.15
CA LYS A 454 -16.36 -12.43 -12.08
C LYS A 454 -15.34 -13.33 -11.39
N THR A 455 -14.41 -12.74 -10.61
CA THR A 455 -13.41 -13.50 -9.85
C THR A 455 -14.04 -14.34 -8.74
N LEU A 456 -15.04 -13.80 -8.02
CA LEU A 456 -15.73 -14.54 -6.95
C LEU A 456 -16.67 -15.63 -7.49
N GLY A 457 -17.24 -15.44 -8.68
CA GLY A 457 -18.15 -16.38 -9.32
C GLY A 457 -19.45 -16.65 -8.52
N ALA A 458 -20.04 -17.82 -8.75
CA ALA A 458 -21.27 -18.27 -8.09
C ALA A 458 -20.99 -18.89 -6.70
N PHE A 459 -20.40 -18.11 -5.79
CA PHE A 459 -20.10 -18.58 -4.43
C PHE A 459 -21.38 -18.97 -3.66
N PRO A 460 -21.31 -19.97 -2.77
CA PRO A 460 -22.49 -20.51 -2.08
C PRO A 460 -23.06 -19.54 -1.04
N ASP A 461 -24.29 -19.78 -0.60
CA ASP A 461 -24.95 -19.06 0.51
C ASP A 461 -24.39 -19.43 1.89
N LYS A 462 -23.18 -19.97 1.95
CA LYS A 462 -22.52 -20.36 3.19
C LYS A 462 -21.02 -20.07 3.12
N TRP A 463 -20.47 -19.50 4.19
CA TRP A 463 -19.04 -19.43 4.45
C TRP A 463 -18.54 -20.72 5.10
N LEU A 464 -17.36 -21.19 4.71
CA LEU A 464 -16.69 -22.38 5.27
C LEU A 464 -17.60 -23.63 5.31
N GLY A 465 -18.54 -23.71 4.37
CA GLY A 465 -19.52 -24.80 4.23
C GLY A 465 -20.66 -24.84 5.25
N ASN A 466 -20.61 -24.08 6.35
CA ASN A 466 -21.60 -24.20 7.44
C ASN A 466 -22.19 -22.87 7.94
N MET A 467 -21.53 -21.72 7.75
CA MET A 467 -22.02 -20.43 8.24
C MET A 467 -22.90 -19.74 7.21
N PRO A 468 -24.20 -19.50 7.47
CA PRO A 468 -25.09 -18.88 6.48
C PRO A 468 -24.63 -17.46 6.12
N LEU A 469 -24.63 -17.18 4.82
CA LEU A 469 -24.42 -15.84 4.29
C LEU A 469 -25.73 -15.04 4.39
N ASN A 470 -25.66 -13.91 5.08
CA ASN A 470 -26.81 -13.04 5.30
C ASN A 470 -27.25 -12.34 4.01
N GLU A 471 -28.56 -12.07 3.91
CA GLU A 471 -29.12 -11.16 2.90
C GLU A 471 -28.42 -9.80 2.97
N SER A 472 -27.84 -9.40 1.83
CA SER A 472 -26.92 -8.28 1.75
C SER A 472 -26.75 -7.79 0.31
N PHE A 473 -26.22 -6.57 0.16
CA PHE A 473 -25.70 -6.07 -1.11
C PHE A 473 -24.75 -7.07 -1.76
N HIS A 474 -23.93 -7.78 -0.96
CA HIS A 474 -23.00 -8.76 -1.49
C HIS A 474 -23.69 -9.92 -2.22
N LYS A 475 -24.82 -10.42 -1.69
CA LYS A 475 -25.68 -11.41 -2.35
C LYS A 475 -26.39 -10.81 -3.55
N ASP A 476 -26.98 -9.63 -3.41
CA ASP A 476 -27.69 -8.94 -4.51
C ASP A 476 -26.78 -8.73 -5.73
N ALA A 477 -25.54 -8.33 -5.50
CA ALA A 477 -24.55 -8.13 -6.55
C ALA A 477 -24.08 -9.44 -7.20
N ARG A 478 -23.97 -10.54 -6.42
CA ARG A 478 -23.74 -11.88 -7.00
C ARG A 478 -24.88 -12.27 -7.92
N GLU A 479 -26.13 -12.16 -7.47
CA GLU A 479 -27.29 -12.50 -8.29
C GLU A 479 -27.40 -11.62 -9.54
N ALA A 480 -27.14 -10.32 -9.41
CA ALA A 480 -27.13 -9.38 -10.52
C ALA A 480 -26.02 -9.69 -11.55
N HIS A 481 -24.85 -10.17 -11.10
CA HIS A 481 -23.80 -10.66 -11.98
C HIS A 481 -24.22 -11.92 -12.75
N LEU A 482 -24.84 -12.89 -12.05
CA LEU A 482 -25.29 -14.16 -12.62
C LEU A 482 -26.49 -14.01 -13.57
N SER A 483 -27.34 -13.00 -13.38
CA SER A 483 -28.47 -12.75 -14.28
C SER A 483 -28.08 -12.25 -15.67
N HIS A 484 -26.80 -11.85 -15.86
CA HIS A 484 -26.25 -11.22 -17.05
C HIS A 484 -26.95 -9.88 -17.42
N GLY A 485 -26.29 -9.04 -18.24
CA GLY A 485 -26.79 -7.72 -18.63
C GLY A 485 -26.45 -6.59 -17.64
N ASP A 486 -27.25 -5.52 -17.64
CA ASP A 486 -26.93 -4.27 -16.93
C ASP A 486 -27.33 -4.25 -15.44
N ALA A 487 -27.82 -5.37 -14.89
CA ALA A 487 -28.33 -5.43 -13.52
C ALA A 487 -27.30 -5.01 -12.47
N LEU A 488 -26.05 -5.43 -12.63
CA LEU A 488 -24.96 -5.07 -11.71
C LEU A 488 -24.59 -3.57 -11.81
N SER A 489 -24.63 -3.02 -13.03
CA SER A 489 -24.40 -1.60 -13.29
C SER A 489 -25.53 -0.71 -12.74
N ALA A 490 -26.78 -1.19 -12.82
CA ALA A 490 -27.93 -0.55 -12.22
C ALA A 490 -27.81 -0.53 -10.68
N LEU A 491 -27.46 -1.69 -10.09
CA LEU A 491 -27.23 -1.80 -8.65
C LEU A 491 -26.13 -0.82 -8.16
N PHE A 492 -25.04 -0.70 -8.92
CA PHE A 492 -23.97 0.28 -8.64
C PHE A 492 -24.50 1.71 -8.66
N THR A 493 -25.24 2.09 -9.70
CA THR A 493 -25.76 3.45 -9.87
C THR A 493 -26.77 3.81 -8.77
N GLU A 494 -27.63 2.87 -8.39
CA GLU A 494 -28.71 3.09 -7.42
C GLU A 494 -28.24 3.07 -5.97
N GLN A 495 -27.31 2.17 -5.62
CA GLN A 495 -26.95 1.92 -4.22
C GLN A 495 -25.58 2.47 -3.82
N VAL A 496 -24.66 2.65 -4.78
CA VAL A 496 -23.25 2.98 -4.51
C VAL A 496 -22.90 4.42 -4.93
N LEU A 497 -23.18 4.80 -6.18
CA LEU A 497 -22.76 6.08 -6.76
C LEU A 497 -23.52 7.27 -6.16
N LEU A 498 -22.79 8.33 -5.79
CA LEU A 498 -23.38 9.61 -5.39
C LEU A 498 -23.15 10.71 -6.44
N ASP A 499 -24.13 11.59 -6.59
CA ASP A 499 -23.92 12.89 -7.21
C ASP A 499 -23.33 13.92 -6.23
N SER A 500 -22.82 15.04 -6.75
CA SER A 500 -22.15 16.07 -5.94
C SER A 500 -23.06 16.73 -4.90
N ALA A 501 -24.37 16.83 -5.15
CA ALA A 501 -25.31 17.43 -4.22
C ALA A 501 -25.60 16.48 -3.05
N GLN A 502 -25.78 15.19 -3.35
CA GLN A 502 -25.91 14.14 -2.35
C GLN A 502 -24.64 14.03 -1.50
N ALA A 503 -23.46 14.02 -2.13
CA ALA A 503 -22.18 14.01 -1.43
C ALA A 503 -22.03 15.18 -0.45
N ALA A 504 -22.33 16.41 -0.90
CA ALA A 504 -22.30 17.59 -0.04
C ALA A 504 -23.28 17.48 1.14
N ALA A 505 -24.49 16.93 0.92
CA ALA A 505 -25.48 16.72 1.97
C ALA A 505 -25.01 15.69 3.01
N GLN A 506 -24.37 14.59 2.58
CA GLN A 506 -23.85 13.55 3.48
C GLN A 506 -22.64 14.02 4.30
N ILE A 507 -21.81 14.90 3.74
CA ILE A 507 -20.75 15.58 4.49
C ILE A 507 -21.36 16.52 5.54
N ALA A 508 -22.33 17.35 5.13
CA ALA A 508 -22.95 18.34 6.01
C ALA A 508 -23.74 17.72 7.19
N CYS A 509 -24.24 16.49 7.04
CA CYS A 509 -24.91 15.77 8.12
C CYS A 509 -23.94 14.93 8.98
N GLY A 510 -22.68 14.78 8.57
CA GLY A 510 -21.63 14.08 9.32
C GLY A 510 -21.57 12.57 9.11
N THR A 511 -22.33 11.99 8.19
CA THR A 511 -22.23 10.55 7.87
C THR A 511 -21.11 10.24 6.89
N CYS A 512 -20.67 11.23 6.10
CA CYS A 512 -19.51 11.12 5.24
C CYS A 512 -18.42 12.11 5.63
N VAL A 513 -17.18 11.77 5.32
CA VAL A 513 -15.99 12.61 5.48
C VAL A 513 -15.20 12.62 4.18
N ARG A 514 -14.52 13.73 3.91
CA ARG A 514 -13.60 13.89 2.78
C ARG A 514 -12.17 13.73 3.30
N LEU A 515 -11.45 12.73 2.81
CA LEU A 515 -10.05 12.49 3.12
C LEU A 515 -9.28 12.53 1.79
N THR A 516 -8.21 13.31 1.71
CA THR A 516 -7.47 13.57 0.45
C THR A 516 -5.98 13.35 0.57
N GLU A 517 -5.50 13.07 1.78
CA GLU A 517 -4.09 12.89 2.09
C GLU A 517 -3.55 11.65 1.40
N HIS A 518 -4.32 10.57 1.26
CA HIS A 518 -3.88 9.37 0.54
C HIS A 518 -3.69 9.62 -0.96
N VAL A 519 -4.59 10.39 -1.59
CA VAL A 519 -4.44 10.85 -2.97
C VAL A 519 -3.18 11.72 -3.11
N THR A 520 -3.01 12.67 -2.20
CA THR A 520 -1.84 13.55 -2.18
C THR A 520 -0.55 12.74 -2.00
N VAL A 521 -0.54 11.74 -1.11
CA VAL A 521 0.61 10.86 -0.91
C VAL A 521 0.92 10.03 -2.14
N LEU A 522 -0.05 9.69 -2.99
CA LEU A 522 0.17 8.97 -4.24
C LEU A 522 0.65 9.91 -5.36
N ASP A 523 0.08 11.11 -5.47
CA ASP A 523 0.44 12.14 -6.46
C ASP A 523 1.77 12.84 -6.14
N SER A 524 2.08 13.01 -4.85
CA SER A 524 3.32 13.62 -4.38
C SER A 524 4.48 12.67 -4.62
N VAL A 525 5.24 12.96 -5.66
CA VAL A 525 6.68 12.95 -5.52
C VAL A 525 7.01 14.36 -4.99
N PRO A 526 7.70 14.51 -3.85
CA PRO A 526 7.57 15.65 -2.96
C PRO A 526 7.59 16.99 -3.70
N ALA A 527 6.54 17.79 -3.48
CA ALA A 527 6.52 19.17 -3.93
C ALA A 527 7.69 19.91 -3.28
N ALA A 528 8.36 20.76 -4.07
CA ALA A 528 9.50 21.56 -3.65
C ALA A 528 9.27 22.21 -2.28
N THR A 529 10.16 21.92 -1.33
CA THR A 529 10.18 22.58 -0.03
C THR A 529 10.57 24.04 -0.25
N THR A 530 9.62 24.95 -0.10
CA THR A 530 9.92 26.34 0.25
C THR A 530 9.75 26.47 1.75
N MET A 531 10.78 27.01 2.41
CA MET A 531 10.84 27.18 3.87
C MET A 531 9.64 27.98 4.38
N PRO A 532 9.08 27.66 5.56
CA PRO A 532 7.88 28.31 6.07
C PRO A 532 8.17 29.72 6.60
N ASP A 533 7.35 30.67 6.16
CA ASP A 533 7.26 31.99 6.77
C ASP A 533 6.23 31.95 7.92
N SER A 534 6.64 32.44 9.07
CA SER A 534 5.88 32.43 10.32
C SER A 534 4.71 33.42 10.25
N THR A 535 3.50 32.98 10.63
CA THR A 535 2.51 33.67 11.52
C THR A 535 1.06 33.23 11.23
N ALA A 536 0.41 32.55 12.19
CA ALA A 536 -0.94 32.88 12.68
C ALA A 536 -1.48 31.82 13.65
N ASN A 537 -2.17 32.32 14.67
CA ASN A 537 -2.59 31.70 15.93
C ASN A 537 -3.98 31.00 15.81
N PRO A 538 -4.31 29.98 16.63
CA PRO A 538 -5.59 29.28 16.60
C PRO A 538 -6.62 29.91 17.54
N ALA A 539 -7.90 29.95 17.14
CA ALA A 539 -8.99 30.37 18.02
C ALA A 539 -10.18 29.40 17.97
N LEU A 540 -10.35 28.75 19.12
CA LEU A 540 -11.49 28.03 19.68
C LEU A 540 -12.88 28.53 19.27
N ILE A 541 -13.84 27.61 19.11
CA ILE A 541 -15.23 27.84 19.48
C ILE A 541 -15.77 26.63 20.27
N ASN A 542 -15.96 26.86 21.57
CA ASN A 542 -16.87 26.13 22.45
C ASN A 542 -18.31 26.59 22.19
N SER A 543 -19.30 25.69 22.20
CA SER A 543 -20.61 25.99 22.80
C SER A 543 -21.44 24.75 23.14
N ALA A 544 -21.60 24.57 24.45
CA ALA A 544 -22.81 24.20 25.21
C ALA A 544 -23.75 23.09 24.71
N VAL A 545 -23.81 22.06 25.56
CA VAL A 545 -24.81 20.99 25.67
C VAL A 545 -26.15 21.54 26.19
N ALA A 546 -27.26 21.05 25.64
CA ALA A 546 -28.58 21.09 26.28
C ALA A 546 -29.08 19.65 26.48
N GLN A 547 -29.43 19.33 27.73
CA GLN A 547 -30.00 18.06 28.18
C GLN A 547 -31.46 17.91 27.71
N GLY A 548 -31.85 16.67 27.39
CA GLY A 548 -33.25 16.32 27.11
C GLY A 548 -33.43 14.91 26.55
N ASP A 549 -33.65 13.96 27.46
CA ASP A 549 -34.19 12.59 27.37
C ASP A 549 -34.58 12.03 25.99
N THR A 550 -33.91 10.95 25.57
CA THR A 550 -34.44 9.55 25.60
C THR A 550 -33.56 8.64 24.74
N LEU A 551 -33.10 7.54 25.37
CA LEU A 551 -32.41 6.43 24.73
C LEU A 551 -33.27 5.80 23.63
N VAL A 552 -32.76 5.71 22.40
CA VAL A 552 -33.14 4.63 21.48
C VAL A 552 -31.88 4.17 20.75
N GLY A 553 -31.43 2.96 21.09
CA GLY A 553 -30.28 2.29 20.51
C GLY A 553 -30.48 1.99 19.02
N VAL A 554 -29.45 2.25 18.24
CA VAL A 554 -29.36 1.78 16.85
C VAL A 554 -28.79 0.37 16.90
N GLU A 555 -29.66 -0.61 17.16
CA GLU A 555 -29.39 -2.00 16.81
C GLU A 555 -29.52 -2.14 15.29
N ARG A 556 -28.42 -2.50 14.62
CA ARG A 556 -28.29 -3.37 13.43
C ARG A 556 -26.96 -3.11 12.68
N GLY A 557 -25.84 -3.42 13.31
CA GLY A 557 -24.58 -3.66 12.59
C GLY A 557 -24.61 -5.04 11.93
N TRP A 558 -24.56 -5.09 10.60
CA TRP A 558 -24.40 -6.30 9.77
C TRP A 558 -23.19 -6.00 8.87
N ILE A 559 -22.12 -6.81 8.84
CA ILE A 559 -22.05 -8.04 8.04
C ILE A 559 -21.04 -9.09 8.55
N LEU A 560 -20.19 -8.80 9.54
CA LEU A 560 -19.25 -9.82 10.08
C LEU A 560 -19.30 -10.00 11.61
N SER A 561 -19.91 -9.08 12.36
CA SER A 561 -20.02 -9.23 13.83
C SER A 561 -20.90 -10.41 14.26
N LYS A 562 -21.82 -10.87 13.39
CA LYS A 562 -22.68 -12.05 13.66
C LYS A 562 -22.06 -13.39 13.27
N ALA A 563 -21.10 -13.44 12.34
CA ALA A 563 -20.46 -14.70 11.94
C ALA A 563 -19.41 -15.14 12.96
N MET A 564 -18.68 -14.18 13.55
CA MET A 564 -17.59 -14.44 14.50
C MET A 564 -18.05 -14.88 15.91
N GLY A 565 -19.37 -14.86 16.19
CA GLY A 565 -19.96 -15.34 17.44
C GLY A 565 -20.21 -16.85 17.49
N TYR A 566 -19.94 -17.59 16.40
CA TYR A 566 -20.27 -19.02 16.27
C TYR A 566 -19.07 -19.91 15.93
N LEU A 567 -17.85 -19.52 16.31
CA LEU A 567 -16.85 -20.56 16.60
C LEU A 567 -17.36 -21.29 17.85
N SER A 568 -18.02 -22.43 17.63
CA SER A 568 -18.41 -23.29 18.74
C SER A 568 -17.18 -23.63 19.57
N PRO A 569 -17.34 -23.88 20.89
CA PRO A 569 -16.26 -24.38 21.74
C PRO A 569 -15.62 -25.68 21.22
N GLU A 570 -16.22 -26.34 20.23
CA GLU A 570 -15.71 -27.56 19.62
C GLU A 570 -14.61 -27.29 18.57
N LEU A 571 -14.38 -26.04 18.18
CA LEU A 571 -13.30 -25.60 17.29
C LEU A 571 -12.25 -24.68 17.95
N GLN A 572 -12.44 -24.31 19.22
CA GLN A 572 -11.40 -23.76 20.09
C GLN A 572 -10.59 -24.92 20.69
#